data_AF-A0A4Q2QQV2-F1
#
_entry.id   AF-A0A4Q2QQV2-F1
#
_cell.length_a   1.000
_cell.length_b   1.000
_cell.length_c   1.000
_cell.angle_alpha   90.00
_cell.angle_beta   90.00
_cell.angle_gamma   90.00
#
_symmetry.space_group_name_H-M   'P 1'
#
loop_
_entity.id
_entity.type
_entity.pdbx_description
1 polymer ?
#
loop_
_entity_poly.entity_id
_entity_poly.type
_entity_poly.pdbx_seq_one_letter_code
_entity_poly.pdbx_strand_id
1 'polypeptide(L)' 'LPVNLHVRDMTFSNTLRLIEAQTAWRATIHQYPGLLQVSFMQPENRKK' A
#
# COMPACT_ATOMS: atom_id res chain seq x y z
N LEU A 1 7.08 -6.72 -4.21
CA LEU A 1 6.28 -7.89 -4.60
C LEU A 1 5.05 -7.39 -5.35
N PRO A 2 4.52 -8.14 -6.31
CA PRO A 2 3.19 -7.85 -6.84
C PRO A 2 2.16 -7.97 -5.71
N VAL A 3 1.28 -6.98 -5.58
CA VAL A 3 0.10 -7.03 -4.71
C VAL A 3 -0.98 -7.78 -5.49
N ASN A 4 -1.52 -8.85 -4.92
CA ASN A 4 -2.63 -9.59 -5.53
C ASN A 4 -3.89 -9.31 -4.70
N LEU A 5 -4.93 -8.81 -5.38
CA LEU A 5 -6.23 -8.51 -4.77
C LEU A 5 -7.31 -9.26 -5.52
N HIS A 6 -8.08 -10.07 -4.81
CA HIS A 6 -9.36 -10.55 -5.29
C HIS A 6 -10.45 -9.72 -4.61
N VAL A 7 -11.17 -8.91 -5.38
CA VAL A 7 -12.15 -7.96 -4.86
C VAL A 7 -13.54 -8.39 -5.31
N ARG A 8 -14.42 -8.69 -4.34
CA ARG A 8 -15.85 -8.95 -4.57
C ARG A 8 -16.62 -8.32 -3.42
N ASP A 9 -17.60 -7.47 -3.74
CA ASP A 9 -18.46 -6.79 -2.75
C ASP A 9 -17.71 -6.08 -1.61
N MET A 10 -16.56 -5.48 -1.93
CA MET A 10 -15.73 -4.75 -0.97
C MET A 10 -15.84 -3.24 -1.14
N THR A 11 -15.83 -2.53 -0.01
CA THR A 11 -15.70 -1.08 -0.01
C THR A 11 -14.28 -0.65 -0.37
N PHE A 12 -14.14 0.59 -0.82
CA PHE A 12 -12.84 1.22 -1.04
C PHE A 12 -11.95 1.11 0.20
N SER A 13 -12.49 1.42 1.39
CA SER A 13 -11.75 1.37 2.66
C SER A 13 -11.24 -0.04 2.97
N ASN A 14 -12.04 -1.08 2.72
CA ASN A 14 -11.60 -2.46 2.94
C ASN A 14 -10.49 -2.86 1.96
N THR A 15 -10.61 -2.44 0.70
CA THR A 15 -9.59 -2.70 -0.33
C THR A 15 -8.28 -2.01 0.03
N LEU A 16 -8.36 -0.74 0.46
CA LEU A 16 -7.19 0.03 0.88
C LEU A 16 -6.47 -0.61 2.05
N ARG A 17 -7.23 -1.13 3.03
CA ARG A 17 -6.67 -1.83 4.20
C ARG A 17 -5.95 -3.13 3.82
N LEU A 18 -6.46 -3.88 2.83
CA LEU A 18 -5.76 -5.06 2.32
C LEU A 18 -4.44 -4.68 1.62
N ILE A 19 -4.45 -3.61 0.83
CA ILE A 19 -3.24 -3.10 0.17
C ILE A 19 -2.22 -2.72 1.24
N GLU A 20 -2.62 -1.91 2.23
CA GLU A 20 -1.74 -1.47 3.32
C GLU A 20 -1.12 -2.66 4.05
N ALA A 21 -1.92 -3.68 4.39
CA ALA A 21 -1.43 -4.89 5.04
C ALA A 21 -0.39 -5.65 4.20
N GLN A 22 -0.60 -5.73 2.87
CA GLN A 22 0.34 -6.40 1.95
C GLN A 22 1.57 -5.58 1.63
N THR A 23 1.52 -4.26 1.82
CA THR A 23 2.61 -3.34 1.46
C THR A 23 3.33 -2.70 2.64
N ALA A 24 2.89 -2.89 3.88
CA ALA A 24 3.46 -2.24 5.06
C ALA A 24 4.98 -2.42 5.24
N TRP A 25 5.54 -3.50 4.70
CA TRP A 25 6.97 -3.78 4.68
C TRP A 25 7.79 -2.91 3.70
N ARG A 26 7.14 -2.19 2.78
CA ARG A 26 7.80 -1.35 1.76
C ARG A 26 7.08 -0.05 1.40
N ALA A 27 5.85 0.17 1.85
CA ALA A 27 5.12 1.38 1.56
C ALA A 27 4.20 1.76 2.73
N THR A 28 4.05 3.06 2.94
CA THR A 28 3.06 3.67 3.83
C THR A 28 2.00 4.38 3.01
N ILE A 29 0.75 4.28 3.46
CA ILE A 29 -0.41 4.88 2.81
C ILE A 29 -0.98 5.95 3.74
N HIS A 30 -1.17 7.17 3.23
CA HIS A 30 -1.82 8.26 3.94
C HIS A 30 -3.08 8.67 3.18
N GLN A 31 -4.20 8.75 3.91
CA GLN A 31 -5.48 9.15 3.36
C GLN A 31 -5.89 10.51 3.92
N TYR A 32 -6.16 11.46 3.02
CA TYR A 32 -6.72 12.76 3.32
C TYR A 32 -8.02 12.93 2.50
N PRO A 33 -8.92 13.86 2.89
CA PRO A 33 -10.08 14.17 2.06
C PRO A 33 -9.65 14.56 0.63
N GLY A 34 -10.06 13.77 -0.37
CA GLY A 34 -9.73 14.00 -1.78
C GLY A 34 -8.30 13.65 -2.21
N LEU A 35 -7.46 13.11 -1.32
CA LEU A 35 -6.06 12.75 -1.64
C LEU A 35 -5.67 11.40 -1.04
N LEU A 36 -5.11 10.54 -1.88
CA LEU A 36 -4.45 9.30 -1.47
C LEU A 36 -2.96 9.39 -1.78
N GLN A 37 -2.13 9.40 -0.75
CA GLN A 37 -0.68 9.44 -0.89
C GLN A 37 -0.08 8.08 -0.53
N VAL A 38 0.84 7.60 -1.38
CA VAL A 38 1.58 6.36 -1.16
C VAL A 38 3.08 6.69 -1.19
N SER A 39 3.76 6.36 -0.10
CA SER A 39 5.19 6.61 0.07
C SER A 39 5.93 5.27 0.10
N PHE A 40 6.90 5.09 -0.81
CA PHE A 40 7.69 3.86 -0.88
C PHE A 40 9.00 4.02 -0.10
N MET A 41 9.38 2.99 0.65
CA MET A 41 10.68 2.92 1.28
C MET A 41 11.78 2.90 0.21
N GLN A 42 12.86 3.63 0.46
CA GLN A 42 14.04 3.56 -0.40
C GLN A 42 14.59 2.13 -0.41
N PRO A 43 15.04 1.62 -1.56
CA PRO A 43 15.72 0.33 -1.59
C PRO A 43 16.94 0.39 -0.66
N GLU A 44 17.14 -0.65 0.16
CA GLU A 44 18.33 -0.72 1.01
C GLU A 44 19.56 -0.49 0.15
N ASN A 45 20.36 0.49 0.53
CA ASN A 45 21.59 0.83 -0.15
C ASN A 45 22.55 -0.35 0.06
N ARG A 46 22.57 -1.29 -0.89
CA ARG A 46 23.57 -2.36 -0.95
C ARG A 46 24.92 -1.67 -1.13
N LYS A 47 25.58 -1.32 -0.03
CA LYS A 47 27.01 -1.03 -0.04
C LYS A 47 27.67 -2.30 -0.58
N LYS A 48 28.24 -2.17 -1.79
CA LYS A 48 29.03 -3.20 -2.44
C LYS A 48 30.30 -3.48 -1.64
#